data_AF-M6CFL9-F1
#
_entry.id   AF-M6CFL9-F1
#
_cell.length_a   1.000
_cell.length_b   1.000
_cell.length_c   1.000
_cell.angle_alpha   90.00
_cell.angle_beta   90.00
_cell.angle_gamma   90.00
#
_symmetry.space_group_name_H-M   'P 1'
#
loop_
_entity.id
_entity.type
_entity.pdbx_description
1 polymer ?
#
loop_
_entity_poly.entity_id
_entity_poly.type
_entity_poly.pdbx_seq_one_letter_code
_entity_poly.pdbx_strand_id
1 'polypeptide(L)' 'MKISVKKLKPNAELPVLQIVYVGGVGYDVHAFLDTSFILEPGKVFLVPTGLLFAAP' A
#
# COMPACT_ATOMS: atom_id res chain seq x y z
N MET A 1 9.06 -2.07 -16.71
CA MET A 1 7.62 -1.88 -16.90
C MET A 1 7.17 -0.67 -16.08
N LYS A 2 6.29 0.20 -16.60
CA LYS A 2 5.71 1.31 -15.82
C LYS A 2 4.26 0.96 -15.49
N ILE A 3 3.86 1.11 -14.23
CA ILE A 3 2.48 0.90 -13.76
C ILE A 3 1.92 2.27 -13.38
N SER A 4 0.72 2.60 -13.86
CA SER A 4 0.06 3.84 -13.46
C SER A 4 -0.59 3.66 -12.10
N VAL A 5 -0.34 4.60 -11.19
CA VAL A 5 -0.93 4.62 -9.85
C VAL A 5 -1.62 5.95 -9.60
N LYS A 6 -2.83 5.91 -9.03
CA LYS A 6 -3.60 7.08 -8.63
C LYS A 6 -3.85 7.05 -7.14
N LYS A 7 -3.52 8.14 -6.45
CA LYS A 7 -3.98 8.37 -5.07
C LYS A 7 -5.49 8.65 -5.09
N LEU A 8 -6.25 7.83 -4.38
CA LEU A 8 -7.69 8.08 -4.15
C LEU A 8 -7.91 9.08 -3.02
N LYS A 9 -6.90 9.25 -2.14
CA LYS A 9 -6.88 10.19 -1.02
C LYS A 9 -5.54 10.95 -1.02
N PRO A 10 -5.51 12.27 -0.77
CA PRO A 10 -4.28 13.07 -0.90
C PRO A 10 -3.12 12.59 -0.03
N ASN A 11 -3.44 12.13 1.18
CA ASN A 11 -2.51 11.66 2.20
C ASN A 11 -2.18 10.16 2.09
N ALA A 12 -2.68 9.43 1.09
CA ALA A 12 -2.26 8.05 0.85
C ALA A 12 -0.77 8.01 0.47
N GLU A 13 -0.02 7.07 1.03
CA GLU A 13 1.41 6.91 0.76
C GLU A 13 1.63 6.14 -0.54
N LEU A 14 2.60 6.57 -1.35
CA LEU A 14 2.98 5.80 -2.53
C LEU A 14 3.80 4.56 -2.10
N PRO A 15 3.76 3.46 -2.87
CA PRO A 15 4.53 2.28 -2.53
C PRO A 15 6.03 2.55 -2.54
N VAL A 16 6.75 1.96 -1.59
CA VAL A 16 8.19 2.19 -1.41
C VAL A 16 8.96 0.92 -1.73
N LEU A 17 10.06 1.06 -2.46
CA LEU A 17 11.03 -0.02 -2.66
C LEU A 17 12.08 0.06 -1.55
N GLN A 18 12.10 -0.92 -0.63
CA GLN A 18 13.05 -0.89 0.48
C GLN A 18 14.51 -1.06 0.03
N ILE A 19 14.77 -1.94 -0.95
CA ILE A 19 16.12 -2.26 -1.40
C ILE A 19 16.25 -1.94 -2.89
N VAL A 20 16.75 -0.73 -3.16
CA VAL A 20 16.93 -0.23 -4.53
C VAL A 20 18.13 -0.88 -5.22
N TYR A 21 19.23 -1.12 -4.48
CA TYR A 21 20.51 -1.56 -5.05
C TYR A 21 20.56 -3.03 -5.51
N VAL A 22 19.70 -3.88 -4.96
CA VAL A 22 19.68 -5.32 -5.26
C VAL A 22 18.46 -5.71 -6.10
N GLY A 23 17.70 -4.72 -6.59
CA GLY A 23 16.53 -4.94 -7.43
C GLY A 23 15.39 -5.64 -6.69
N GLY A 24 14.88 -5.02 -5.62
CA GLY A 24 13.76 -5.56 -4.85
C GLY A 24 12.60 -6.04 -5.73
N VAL A 25 12.03 -7.20 -5.38
CA VAL A 25 11.04 -7.92 -6.21
C VAL A 25 9.61 -7.39 -5.98
N GLY A 26 9.40 -6.54 -4.98
CA GLY A 26 8.09 -5.98 -4.63
C GLY A 26 8.20 -4.59 -3.99
N TYR A 27 7.05 -3.95 -3.82
CA TYR A 27 6.92 -2.65 -3.15
C TYR A 27 6.06 -2.83 -1.90
N ASP A 28 6.45 -2.16 -0.82
CA ASP A 28 5.64 -2.11 0.39
C ASP A 28 4.43 -1.21 0.17
N VAL A 29 3.25 -1.66 0.61
CA VAL A 29 2.02 -0.87 0.62
C VAL A 29 1.64 -0.53 2.05
N HIS A 30 1.17 0.70 2.26
CA HIS A 30 0.84 1.22 3.57
C HIS A 30 -0.67 1.16 3.82
N ALA A 31 -1.04 0.93 5.08
CA ALA A 31 -2.43 1.00 5.52
C ALA A 31 -2.91 2.46 5.50
N PHE A 32 -4.03 2.70 4.83
CA PHE A 32 -4.68 4.01 4.83
C PHE A 32 -5.81 4.02 5.86
N LEU A 33 -5.50 4.44 7.07
CA LEU A 33 -6.44 4.43 8.20
C LEU A 33 -6.52 5.83 8.82
N ASP A 34 -7.72 6.30 9.12
CA ASP A 34 -7.92 7.56 9.85
C ASP A 34 -7.50 7.43 11.33
N THR A 35 -7.65 6.23 11.89
CA THR A 35 -7.27 5.90 13.27
C THR A 35 -6.65 4.51 13.33
N SER A 36 -5.76 4.27 14.31
CA SER A 36 -5.27 2.93 14.59
C SER A 36 -6.38 2.04 15.15
N PHE A 37 -6.22 0.72 15.00
CA PHE A 37 -7.09 -0.27 15.62
C PHE A 37 -6.28 -1.47 16.10
N ILE A 38 -6.86 -2.25 17.01
CA ILE A 38 -6.29 -3.49 17.52
C ILE A 38 -6.91 -4.64 16.72
N LEU A 39 -6.07 -5.48 16.12
CA LEU A 39 -6.52 -6.71 15.48
C LEU A 39 -6.58 -7.84 16.51
N GLU A 40 -7.79 -8.26 16.86
CA GLU A 40 -7.98 -9.38 17.79
C GLU A 40 -7.61 -10.73 17.16
N PRO A 41 -7.16 -11.72 17.95
CA PRO A 41 -6.84 -13.05 17.45
C PRO A 41 -7.99 -13.69 16.67
N GLY A 42 -7.68 -14.22 15.49
CA GLY A 42 -8.64 -14.90 14.62
C GLY A 42 -9.59 -13.98 13.85
N LYS A 43 -9.50 -12.65 14.02
CA LYS A 43 -10.25 -11.69 13.20
C LYS A 43 -9.50 -11.36 11.91
N VAL A 44 -10.27 -11.04 10.87
CA VAL A 44 -9.77 -10.58 9.56
C VAL A 44 -10.41 -9.25 9.25
N PHE A 45 -9.60 -8.28 8.81
CA PHE A 45 -10.06 -6.96 8.40
C PHE A 45 -9.57 -6.63 7.00
N LEU A 46 -10.43 -5.99 6.22
CA LEU A 46 -10.05 -5.40 4.95
C LEU A 46 -9.46 -4.01 5.22
N VAL A 47 -8.15 -3.88 5.03
CA VAL A 47 -7.43 -2.62 5.23
C VAL A 47 -7.24 -1.93 3.87
N PRO A 48 -7.78 -0.72 3.66
CA PRO A 48 -7.59 0.00 2.41
C PRO A 48 -6.18 0.58 2.33
N THR A 49 -5.65 0.75 1.11
CA THR A 49 -4.36 1.40 0.85
C THR A 49 -4.50 2.85 0.39
N GLY A 50 -5.72 3.28 0.02
CA GLY A 50 -5.97 4.60 -0.56
C GLY A 50 -5.42 4.78 -1.97
N LEU A 51 -5.03 3.69 -2.64
CA LEU A 51 -4.44 3.69 -3.98
C LEU A 51 -5.28 2.89 -4.98
N LEU A 52 -5.23 3.31 -6.24
CA LEU A 52 -5.70 2.54 -7.39
C LEU A 52 -4.53 2.29 -8.33
N PHE A 53 -4.34 1.03 -8.72
CA PHE A 53 -3.32 0.62 -9.68
C PHE A 53 -3.97 0.22 -11.00
N ALA A 54 -3.35 0.64 -12.10
CA ALA A 54 -3.65 0.14 -13.44
C ALA A 54 -2.45 -0.67 -13.92
N ALA A 55 -2.47 -1.97 -13.60
CA ALA A 55 -1.55 -2.95 -14.16
C ALA A 55 -2.06 -3.39 -15.55
N PRO A 56 -1.15 -3.67 -16.50
CA PRO A 56 -1.51 -4.21 -17.82
C PRO A 56 -2.09 -5.63 -17.74
#